data_AF-A0A0V0YIM2-F1
#
_entry.id   AF-A0A0V0YIM2-F1
#
_cell.length_a   1.000
_cell.length_b   1.000
_cell.length_c   1.000
_cell.angle_alpha   90.00
_cell.angle_beta   90.00
_cell.angle_gamma   90.00
#
_symmetry.space_group_name_H-M   'P 1'
#
loop_
_entity.id
_entity.type
_entity.pdbx_description
1 polymer ?
#
loop_
_entity_poly.entity_id
_entity_poly.type
_entity_poly.pdbx_seq_one_letter_code
_entity_poly.pdbx_strand_id
1 'polypeptide(L)'
;MAASVAHYSALTGMVYLGNLLVGTGALALPRSFQDAGYALGLFTMLVLAFVSYMNVTFVIEAMSVASACLSEEKKLQDEKPSSSSSTTTTTTTTVAVIASGRSEQQRVRQQESLDESSDLGKEEKFDLKENMELGRMACLVLGRWGWLFFYACMGVYLFGDLIIYGVVVPKALMNAVCAYPDNQSLINVSSSWACRSGGDVEFSRGAVYRILVVVFGLVLGPFVFFGIGRTKYFQFVASFLRWASFLVMIGWAVQRLVAGTADGHPEPARPSQFTSLFGTTVYSFMCHHSLPAILTPIEQKARLQIRVGIVYLVVFSFYLTMAVTAVLAFGRLHDVYVLDFFQLSAGSTWDADHWTLVTLLKYFLLLFPVFTISSNYPIIGITLRNNVNMLLFGPDDGFASTVSTQCLVVSDQKEQSTWCGKWGWTLRRVVVPFLVVLLPLCISLVTDDVEALIAATGSYAGVGIQYVTPTWLVWHLRSSRADLVDQMPSNLASPFRHKAWLIFSFLWALSSVLIVTIHHILAHFYS
;
A
#
# COMPACT_ATOMS: atom_id res chain seq x y z
N MET A 1 8.51 -13.82 -25.65
CA MET A 1 8.75 -12.36 -25.78
C MET A 1 8.69 -11.75 -24.39
N ALA A 2 9.84 -11.46 -23.78
CA ALA A 2 9.88 -10.67 -22.56
C ALA A 2 9.36 -9.27 -22.92
N ALA A 3 8.22 -8.87 -22.34
CA ALA A 3 7.75 -7.50 -22.48
C ALA A 3 8.87 -6.58 -21.97
N SER A 4 9.39 -5.70 -22.82
CA SER A 4 10.32 -4.65 -22.39
C SER A 4 9.65 -3.89 -21.25
N VAL A 5 10.18 -4.02 -20.04
CA VAL A 5 9.69 -3.24 -18.90
C VAL A 5 9.89 -1.78 -19.28
N ALA A 6 8.80 -1.04 -19.44
CA ALA A 6 8.88 0.37 -19.78
C ALA A 6 9.53 1.10 -18.61
N HIS A 7 10.78 1.49 -18.80
CA HIS A 7 11.52 2.28 -17.84
C HIS A 7 10.98 3.72 -17.79
N TYR A 8 11.02 4.34 -16.62
CA TYR A 8 10.59 5.73 -16.47
C TYR A 8 11.54 6.56 -15.60
N SER A 9 11.43 7.88 -15.77
CA SER A 9 12.23 8.85 -15.02
C SER A 9 11.96 8.74 -13.51
N ALA A 10 12.97 9.07 -12.70
CA ALA A 10 12.81 9.05 -11.24
C ALA A 10 11.69 9.97 -10.74
N LEU A 11 11.46 11.11 -11.40
CA LEU A 11 10.36 12.01 -11.07
C LEU A 11 9.00 11.32 -11.25
N THR A 12 8.82 10.61 -12.36
CA THR A 12 7.60 9.83 -12.63
C THR A 12 7.38 8.76 -11.55
N GLY A 13 8.45 8.08 -11.12
CA GLY A 13 8.40 7.12 -10.01
C GLY A 13 7.99 7.75 -8.68
N MET A 14 8.51 8.93 -8.36
CA MET A 14 8.12 9.65 -7.14
C MET A 14 6.66 10.12 -7.17
N VAL A 15 6.16 10.52 -8.35
CA VAL A 15 4.73 10.84 -8.53
C VAL A 15 3.86 9.59 -8.33
N TYR A 16 4.26 8.43 -8.85
CA TYR A 16 3.53 7.18 -8.60
C TYR A 16 3.54 6.81 -7.12
N LEU A 17 4.68 6.97 -6.43
CA LEU A 17 4.78 6.73 -4.99
C LEU A 17 3.89 7.69 -4.18
N GLY A 18 3.88 8.98 -4.53
CA GLY A 18 3.00 9.96 -3.90
C GLY A 18 1.52 9.64 -4.13
N ASN A 19 1.14 9.25 -5.35
CA ASN A 19 -0.23 8.85 -5.69
C ASN A 19 -0.67 7.54 -5.02
N LEU A 20 0.28 6.63 -4.73
CA LEU A 20 0.02 5.42 -3.96
C LEU A 20 -0.27 5.75 -2.50
N LEU A 21 0.55 6.62 -1.89
CA LEU A 21 0.37 7.05 -0.50
C LEU A 21 -0.95 7.81 -0.35
N VAL A 22 -1.24 8.77 -1.24
CA VAL A 22 -2.45 9.61 -1.23
C VAL A 22 -3.66 8.83 -1.75
N GLY A 23 -4.25 8.03 -0.85
CA GLY A 23 -5.41 7.16 -1.10
C GLY A 23 -6.60 7.43 -0.19
N THR A 24 -7.34 6.37 0.15
CA THR A 24 -8.52 6.41 1.03
C THR A 24 -8.19 6.81 2.47
N GLY A 25 -6.98 6.52 2.97
CA GLY A 25 -6.54 6.90 4.31
C GLY A 25 -6.59 8.42 4.54
N ALA A 26 -6.31 9.21 3.49
CA ALA A 26 -6.41 10.66 3.53
C ALA A 26 -7.82 11.17 3.85
N LEU A 27 -8.88 10.43 3.48
CA LEU A 27 -10.26 10.85 3.71
C LEU A 27 -10.73 10.62 5.15
N ALA A 28 -10.13 9.67 5.87
CA ALA A 28 -10.46 9.38 7.26
C ALA A 28 -9.54 10.11 8.26
N LEU A 29 -8.36 10.53 7.80
CA LEU A 29 -7.35 11.16 8.66
C LEU A 29 -7.85 12.41 9.42
N PRO A 30 -8.59 13.37 8.82
CA PRO A 30 -9.09 14.54 9.55
C PRO A 30 -9.95 14.19 10.76
N ARG A 31 -10.82 13.18 10.62
CA ARG A 31 -11.69 12.70 11.69
C ARG A 31 -10.88 12.14 12.86
N SER A 32 -9.98 11.21 12.59
CA SER A 32 -9.16 10.60 13.65
C SER A 32 -8.21 11.61 14.29
N PHE A 33 -7.77 12.62 13.54
CA PHE A 33 -6.98 13.75 14.07
C PHE A 33 -7.80 14.64 15.02
N GLN A 34 -9.06 14.94 14.70
CA GLN A 34 -9.95 15.68 15.60
C GLN A 34 -10.25 14.90 16.88
N ASP A 35 -10.42 13.59 16.77
CA ASP A 35 -10.71 12.71 17.89
C ASP A 35 -9.57 12.61 18.89
N ALA A 36 -8.34 12.38 18.40
CA ALA A 36 -7.15 12.32 19.24
C ALA A 36 -6.70 13.69 19.77
N GLY A 37 -7.12 14.78 19.14
CA GLY A 37 -6.70 16.14 19.47
C GLY A 37 -5.45 16.57 18.71
N TYR A 38 -5.28 17.88 18.51
CA TYR A 38 -4.31 18.40 17.53
C TYR A 38 -2.84 18.20 17.94
N ALA A 39 -2.52 18.26 19.23
CA ALA A 39 -1.14 18.11 19.72
C ALA A 39 -0.70 16.64 19.67
N LEU A 40 -1.57 15.73 20.14
CA LEU A 40 -1.34 14.29 20.01
C LEU A 40 -1.33 13.87 18.54
N GLY A 41 -2.27 14.39 17.75
CA GLY A 41 -2.36 14.28 16.30
C GLY A 41 -1.04 14.56 15.58
N LEU A 42 -0.52 15.77 15.78
CA LEU A 42 0.73 16.22 15.16
C LEU A 42 1.92 15.33 15.57
N PHE A 43 2.05 15.05 16.87
CA PHE A 43 3.14 14.23 17.39
C PHE A 43 3.10 12.80 16.83
N THR A 44 1.94 12.14 16.89
CA THR A 44 1.77 10.77 16.40
C THR A 44 1.98 10.70 14.89
N MET A 45 1.43 11.63 14.10
CA MET A 45 1.66 11.67 12.66
C MET A 45 3.14 11.82 12.30
N LEU A 46 3.87 12.70 13.00
CA LEU A 46 5.31 12.91 12.77
C LEU A 46 6.11 11.63 13.05
N VAL A 47 5.88 11.01 14.20
CA VAL A 47 6.56 9.77 14.59
C VAL A 47 6.24 8.64 13.61
N LEU A 48 4.96 8.46 13.24
CA LEU A 48 4.56 7.39 12.32
C LEU A 48 5.06 7.61 10.90
N ALA A 49 5.11 8.85 10.40
CA ALA A 49 5.72 9.18 9.12
C ALA A 49 7.22 8.84 9.13
N PHE A 50 7.93 9.18 10.20
CA PHE A 50 9.35 8.86 10.37
C PHE A 50 9.60 7.34 10.41
N VAL A 51 8.86 6.60 11.24
CA VAL A 51 8.99 5.14 11.36
C VAL A 51 8.60 4.45 10.04
N SER A 52 7.60 4.97 9.33
CA SER A 52 7.22 4.48 8.00
C SER A 52 8.36 4.64 6.99
N TYR A 53 8.94 5.85 6.90
CA TYR A 53 10.08 6.13 6.03
C TYR A 53 11.29 5.25 6.37
N MET A 54 11.62 5.10 7.66
CA MET A 54 12.69 4.20 8.11
C MET A 54 12.48 2.80 7.55
N ASN A 55 11.29 2.22 7.71
CA ASN A 55 10.99 0.89 7.19
C ASN A 55 10.96 0.82 5.65
N VAL A 56 10.64 1.91 4.95
CA VAL A 56 10.79 1.96 3.49
C VAL A 56 12.25 1.82 3.09
N THR A 57 13.17 2.47 3.80
CA THR A 57 14.61 2.29 3.51
C THR A 57 15.07 0.85 3.75
N PHE A 58 14.46 0.14 4.70
CA PHE A 58 14.71 -1.29 4.90
C PHE A 58 14.19 -2.15 3.74
N VAL A 59 13.03 -1.83 3.18
CA VAL A 59 12.55 -2.52 1.97
C VAL A 59 13.51 -2.30 0.80
N ILE A 60 13.98 -1.07 0.58
CA ILE A 60 14.93 -0.75 -0.50
C ILE A 60 16.24 -1.55 -0.34
N GLU A 61 16.79 -1.59 0.87
CA GLU A 61 17.99 -2.39 1.19
C GLU A 61 17.74 -3.89 0.98
N ALA A 62 16.61 -4.41 1.45
CA ALA A 62 16.27 -5.82 1.27
C ALA A 62 16.14 -6.18 -0.22
N MET A 63 15.54 -5.30 -1.02
CA MET A 63 15.37 -5.50 -2.46
C MET A 63 16.71 -5.53 -3.20
N SER A 64 17.66 -4.67 -2.83
CA SER A 64 18.98 -4.64 -3.49
C SER A 64 19.80 -5.89 -3.15
N VAL A 65 19.84 -6.33 -1.89
CA VAL A 65 20.53 -7.59 -1.53
C VAL A 65 19.86 -8.78 -2.22
N ALA A 66 18.53 -8.86 -2.19
CA ALA A 66 17.81 -9.98 -2.80
C ALA A 66 18.01 -10.03 -4.32
N SER A 67 18.12 -8.87 -5.00
CA SER A 67 18.48 -8.81 -6.42
C SER A 67 19.91 -9.33 -6.68
N ALA A 68 20.86 -9.00 -5.81
CA ALA A 68 22.22 -9.50 -5.88
C ALA A 68 22.30 -11.02 -5.66
N CYS A 69 21.53 -11.57 -4.72
CA CYS A 69 21.42 -13.02 -4.51
C CYS A 69 20.98 -13.74 -5.80
N LEU A 70 19.96 -13.21 -6.48
CA LEU A 70 19.45 -13.79 -7.73
C LEU A 70 20.48 -13.69 -8.88
N SER A 71 21.27 -12.61 -8.91
CA SER A 71 22.34 -12.44 -9.90
C SER A 71 23.45 -13.48 -9.73
N GLU A 72 23.83 -13.81 -8.49
CA GLU A 72 24.82 -14.87 -8.21
C GLU A 72 24.30 -16.26 -8.60
N GLU A 73 23.04 -16.56 -8.28
CA GLU A 73 22.44 -17.84 -8.65
C GLU A 73 22.36 -18.04 -10.17
N LYS A 74 22.02 -16.99 -10.93
CA LYS A 74 22.00 -17.04 -12.40
C LYS A 74 23.40 -17.32 -12.97
N LYS A 75 24.44 -16.66 -12.45
CA LYS A 75 25.83 -16.91 -12.87
C LYS A 75 26.28 -18.35 -12.58
N LEU A 76 25.94 -18.90 -11.42
CA LEU A 76 26.24 -20.29 -11.06
C LEU A 76 25.50 -21.32 -11.93
N GLN A 77 24.32 -20.97 -12.45
CA GLN A 77 23.58 -21.82 -13.38
C GLN A 77 24.16 -21.77 -14.80
N ASP A 78 24.58 -20.60 -15.26
CA ASP A 78 25.22 -20.43 -16.57
C ASP A 78 26.62 -21.10 -16.61
N GLU A 79 27.31 -21.20 -15.47
CA GLU A 79 28.61 -21.89 -15.35
C GLU A 79 28.50 -23.43 -15.20
N LYS A 80 27.30 -24.01 -15.02
CA LYS A 80 27.13 -25.47 -15.00
C LYS A 80 27.10 -26.00 -16.44
N PRO A 81 28.10 -26.79 -16.90
CA PRO A 81 28.11 -27.27 -18.26
C PRO A 81 27.01 -28.31 -18.48
N SER A 82 26.31 -28.17 -19.61
CA SER A 82 25.45 -29.20 -20.18
C SER A 82 26.23 -30.51 -20.30
N SER A 83 25.85 -31.49 -19.50
CA SER A 83 26.35 -32.85 -19.63
C SER A 83 25.68 -33.53 -20.81
N SER A 84 26.27 -33.38 -21.98
CA SER A 84 26.06 -34.31 -23.10
C SER A 84 27.35 -34.42 -23.93
N SER A 85 28.10 -35.48 -23.61
CA SER A 85 28.81 -36.36 -24.53
C SER A 85 29.70 -35.74 -25.62
N SER A 86 31.01 -35.83 -25.45
CA SER A 86 31.86 -36.66 -26.32
C SER A 86 33.34 -36.58 -25.91
N THR A 87 33.88 -37.72 -25.50
CA THR A 87 35.26 -38.15 -25.63
C THR A 87 35.88 -37.68 -26.96
N THR A 88 37.10 -37.12 -26.95
CA THR A 88 38.26 -37.60 -27.72
C THR A 88 39.52 -36.86 -27.28
N THR A 89 40.51 -37.65 -26.87
CA THR A 89 41.93 -37.40 -26.65
C THR A 89 42.58 -36.59 -27.78
N THR A 90 43.58 -35.73 -27.50
CA THR A 90 44.97 -35.78 -28.06
C THR A 90 45.81 -34.58 -27.59
N THR A 91 47.02 -34.94 -27.16
CA THR A 91 48.22 -34.20 -26.73
C THR A 91 48.70 -33.09 -27.71
N THR A 92 49.44 -32.07 -27.23
CA THR A 92 50.83 -31.66 -27.65
C THR A 92 51.24 -30.25 -27.14
N THR A 93 52.18 -30.22 -26.19
CA THR A 93 53.45 -29.46 -26.04
C THR A 93 53.68 -28.01 -26.58
N THR A 94 54.02 -27.10 -25.64
CA THR A 94 54.98 -25.94 -25.64
C THR A 94 55.01 -24.87 -26.74
N VAL A 95 55.13 -23.58 -26.36
CA VAL A 95 56.35 -22.74 -26.43
C VAL A 95 56.10 -21.40 -25.71
N ALA A 96 57.04 -21.00 -24.85
CA ALA A 96 57.13 -19.68 -24.22
C ALA A 96 57.73 -18.65 -25.19
N VAL A 97 57.20 -17.43 -25.22
CA VAL A 97 57.91 -16.25 -25.76
C VAL A 97 57.81 -15.10 -24.75
N ILE A 98 59.00 -14.67 -24.34
CA ILE A 98 59.30 -13.51 -23.51
C ILE A 98 59.15 -12.25 -24.36
N ALA A 99 58.42 -11.24 -23.87
CA ALA A 99 58.63 -9.84 -24.24
C ALA A 99 58.44 -8.96 -23.00
N SER A 100 59.58 -8.55 -22.46
CA SER A 100 59.74 -7.58 -21.39
C SER A 100 59.56 -6.16 -21.94
N GLY A 101 58.95 -5.27 -21.13
CA GLY A 101 59.23 -3.83 -21.20
C GLY A 101 58.05 -2.86 -21.43
N ARG A 102 57.03 -2.83 -20.56
CA ARG A 102 56.20 -1.63 -20.27
C ARG A 102 55.22 -1.85 -19.08
N SER A 103 55.70 -1.98 -17.84
CA SER A 103 54.90 -2.66 -16.79
C SER A 103 54.54 -1.89 -15.51
N GLU A 104 54.57 -0.55 -15.48
CA GLU A 104 53.99 0.19 -14.33
C GLU A 104 52.80 1.08 -14.72
N GLN A 105 52.94 1.95 -15.72
CA GLN A 105 51.84 2.84 -16.13
C GLN A 105 50.65 2.10 -16.77
N GLN A 106 50.90 0.93 -17.38
CA GLN A 106 49.86 0.08 -17.97
C GLN A 106 49.18 -0.81 -16.94
N ARG A 107 49.87 -1.16 -15.83
CA ARG A 107 49.24 -1.87 -14.70
C ARG A 107 48.30 -0.94 -13.93
N VAL A 108 48.67 0.33 -13.72
CA VAL A 108 47.79 1.30 -13.05
C VAL A 108 46.52 1.55 -13.86
N ARG A 109 46.60 1.76 -15.19
CA ARG A 109 45.40 1.90 -16.05
C ARG A 109 44.56 0.64 -16.16
N GLN A 110 45.19 -0.54 -16.17
CA GLN A 110 44.49 -1.82 -16.24
C GLN A 110 43.84 -2.16 -14.90
N GLN A 111 44.41 -1.70 -13.78
CA GLN A 111 43.85 -1.84 -12.45
C GLN A 111 42.77 -0.79 -12.17
N GLU A 112 42.91 0.45 -12.66
CA GLU A 112 41.83 1.45 -12.68
C GLU A 112 40.66 1.00 -13.57
N SER A 113 40.91 0.40 -14.74
CA SER A 113 39.83 -0.12 -15.58
C SER A 113 39.21 -1.42 -15.06
N LEU A 114 39.97 -2.25 -14.32
CA LEU A 114 39.45 -3.40 -13.59
C LEU A 114 38.67 -2.97 -12.34
N ASP A 115 39.10 -1.93 -11.63
CA ASP A 115 38.38 -1.36 -10.49
C ASP A 115 37.11 -0.66 -10.95
N GLU A 116 37.15 0.14 -12.03
CA GLU A 116 35.99 0.81 -12.62
C GLU A 116 35.01 -0.18 -13.26
N SER A 117 35.50 -1.26 -13.90
CA SER A 117 34.63 -2.35 -14.39
C SER A 117 34.13 -3.28 -13.28
N SER A 118 34.87 -3.42 -12.17
CA SER A 118 34.40 -4.13 -10.98
C SER A 118 33.36 -3.33 -10.21
N ASP A 119 33.49 -1.99 -10.15
CA ASP A 119 32.51 -1.11 -9.53
C ASP A 119 31.27 -0.97 -10.41
N LEU A 120 31.40 -0.86 -11.75
CA LEU A 120 30.26 -1.00 -12.66
C LEU A 120 29.58 -2.37 -12.53
N GLY A 121 30.36 -3.46 -12.42
CA GLY A 121 29.86 -4.82 -12.28
C GLY A 121 29.20 -5.09 -10.92
N LYS A 122 29.64 -4.42 -9.85
CA LYS A 122 28.98 -4.41 -8.54
C LYS A 122 27.69 -3.61 -8.60
N GLU A 123 27.69 -2.41 -9.18
CA GLU A 123 26.48 -1.60 -9.35
C GLU A 123 25.42 -2.36 -10.18
N GLU A 124 25.83 -3.09 -11.21
CA GLU A 124 24.93 -3.92 -12.03
C GLU A 124 24.37 -5.14 -11.26
N LYS A 125 25.13 -5.69 -10.30
CA LYS A 125 24.71 -6.83 -9.44
C LYS A 125 23.60 -6.43 -8.46
N PHE A 126 23.65 -5.20 -7.93
CA PHE A 126 22.63 -4.67 -7.01
C PHE A 126 21.50 -3.93 -7.73
N ASP A 127 21.56 -3.85 -9.06
CA ASP A 127 20.55 -3.18 -9.85
C ASP A 127 19.21 -3.94 -9.79
N LEU A 128 18.16 -3.21 -9.41
CA LEU A 128 16.79 -3.72 -9.32
C LEU A 128 16.25 -4.01 -10.73
N LYS A 129 16.68 -5.10 -11.37
CA LYS A 129 16.30 -5.44 -12.75
C LYS A 129 15.04 -6.31 -12.83
N GLU A 130 14.73 -7.07 -11.78
CA GLU A 130 13.56 -7.96 -11.74
C GLU A 130 12.47 -7.38 -10.82
N ASN A 131 11.22 -7.34 -11.31
CA ASN A 131 10.06 -6.97 -10.50
C ASN A 131 9.78 -8.10 -9.50
N MET A 132 10.55 -8.13 -8.42
CA MET A 132 10.37 -9.12 -7.37
C MET A 132 9.28 -8.64 -6.40
N GLU A 133 8.18 -9.37 -6.35
CA GLU A 133 7.13 -9.13 -5.35
C GLU A 133 7.69 -9.33 -3.93
N LEU A 134 7.25 -8.49 -2.98
CA LEU A 134 7.73 -8.57 -1.58
C LEU A 134 7.43 -9.93 -0.95
N GLY A 135 6.37 -10.62 -1.38
CA GLY A 135 6.05 -11.98 -0.93
C GLY A 135 7.06 -13.03 -1.40
N ARG A 136 7.64 -12.86 -2.61
CA ARG A 136 8.71 -13.73 -3.11
C ARG A 136 10.00 -13.48 -2.32
N MET A 137 10.32 -12.23 -2.01
CA MET A 137 11.44 -11.90 -1.11
C MET A 137 11.29 -12.53 0.27
N ALA A 138 10.09 -12.45 0.86
CA ALA A 138 9.80 -13.09 2.15
C ALA A 138 10.02 -14.60 2.10
N CYS A 139 9.65 -15.27 1.01
CA CYS A 139 9.93 -16.70 0.81
C CYS A 139 11.42 -17.00 0.72
N LEU A 140 12.15 -16.25 -0.12
CA LEU A 140 13.57 -16.47 -0.36
C LEU A 140 14.44 -16.23 0.88
N VAL A 141 14.09 -15.20 1.65
CA VAL A 141 14.93 -14.73 2.77
C VAL A 141 14.48 -15.29 4.11
N LEU A 142 13.17 -15.37 4.37
CA LEU A 142 12.62 -15.74 5.69
C LEU A 142 12.06 -17.17 5.72
N GLY A 143 12.07 -17.86 4.58
CA GLY A 143 11.52 -19.21 4.46
C GLY A 143 9.99 -19.26 4.66
N ARG A 144 9.49 -20.47 4.95
CA ARG A 144 8.05 -20.78 5.03
C ARG A 144 7.28 -19.91 6.04
N TRP A 145 7.87 -19.65 7.20
CA TRP A 145 7.20 -18.91 8.27
C TRP A 145 7.06 -17.41 7.96
N GLY A 146 8.10 -16.78 7.42
CA GLY A 146 8.02 -15.38 7.01
C GLY A 146 7.15 -15.18 5.78
N TRP A 147 7.16 -16.14 4.84
CA TRP A 147 6.22 -16.17 3.72
C TRP A 147 4.76 -16.24 4.19
N LEU A 148 4.44 -17.20 5.07
CA LEU A 148 3.08 -17.35 5.60
C LEU A 148 2.62 -16.10 6.33
N PHE A 149 3.49 -15.53 7.18
CA PHE A 149 3.22 -14.29 7.90
C PHE A 149 2.89 -13.13 6.94
N PHE A 150 3.73 -12.90 5.92
CA PHE A 150 3.53 -11.83 4.95
C PHE A 150 2.20 -11.97 4.20
N TYR A 151 1.92 -13.16 3.63
CA TYR A 151 0.69 -13.38 2.87
C TYR A 151 -0.56 -13.36 3.76
N ALA A 152 -0.47 -13.77 5.03
CA ALA A 152 -1.56 -13.62 5.99
C ALA A 152 -1.86 -12.14 6.28
N CYS A 153 -0.84 -11.33 6.59
CA CYS A 153 -1.02 -9.89 6.80
C CYS A 153 -1.54 -9.19 5.53
N MET A 154 -0.97 -9.49 4.36
CA MET A 154 -1.46 -8.96 3.08
C MET A 154 -2.91 -9.36 2.80
N GLY A 155 -3.29 -10.60 3.12
CA GLY A 155 -4.66 -11.08 3.01
C GLY A 155 -5.62 -10.26 3.85
N VAL A 156 -5.32 -10.06 5.15
CA VAL A 156 -6.14 -9.25 6.06
C VAL A 156 -6.21 -7.78 5.61
N TYR A 157 -5.10 -7.22 5.16
CA TYR A 157 -5.04 -5.84 4.68
C TYR A 157 -5.93 -5.60 3.45
N LEU A 158 -5.73 -6.40 2.39
CA LEU A 158 -6.51 -6.25 1.16
C LEU A 158 -7.99 -6.61 1.39
N PHE A 159 -8.27 -7.52 2.33
CA PHE A 159 -9.63 -7.82 2.76
C PHE A 159 -10.28 -6.61 3.44
N GLY A 160 -9.56 -5.92 4.33
CA GLY A 160 -9.99 -4.66 4.93
C GLY A 160 -10.27 -3.58 3.88
N ASP A 161 -9.40 -3.41 2.89
CA ASP A 161 -9.61 -2.47 1.77
C ASP A 161 -10.93 -2.72 1.04
N LEU A 162 -11.26 -3.99 0.74
CA LEU A 162 -12.52 -4.31 0.08
C LEU A 162 -13.75 -3.96 0.94
N ILE A 163 -13.67 -4.16 2.27
CA ILE A 163 -14.77 -3.75 3.17
C ILE A 163 -14.90 -2.23 3.15
N ILE A 164 -13.80 -1.50 3.36
CA ILE A 164 -13.79 -0.03 3.37
C ILE A 164 -14.40 0.51 2.08
N TYR A 165 -14.03 -0.07 0.94
CA TYR A 165 -14.52 0.36 -0.36
C TYR A 165 -16.02 0.04 -0.53
N GLY A 166 -16.45 -1.13 -0.03
CA GLY A 166 -17.84 -1.55 0.04
C GLY A 166 -18.70 -0.74 1.01
N VAL A 167 -18.11 0.02 1.94
CA VAL A 167 -18.81 0.95 2.84
C VAL A 167 -18.81 2.38 2.27
N VAL A 168 -17.64 2.91 1.91
CA VAL A 168 -17.47 4.30 1.50
C VAL A 168 -18.29 4.63 0.25
N VAL A 169 -18.30 3.75 -0.75
CA VAL A 169 -19.01 4.01 -2.02
C VAL A 169 -20.53 4.05 -1.81
N PRO A 170 -21.18 3.03 -1.20
CA PRO A 170 -22.60 3.10 -0.87
C PRO A 170 -22.96 4.24 0.09
N LYS A 171 -22.10 4.58 1.05
CA LYS A 171 -22.31 5.71 1.97
C LYS A 171 -22.32 7.05 1.22
N ALA A 172 -21.40 7.26 0.29
CA ALA A 172 -21.38 8.45 -0.56
C ALA A 172 -22.62 8.53 -1.47
N LEU A 173 -23.00 7.42 -2.12
CA LEU A 173 -24.19 7.35 -2.98
C LEU A 173 -25.49 7.56 -2.18
N MET A 174 -25.59 7.00 -0.99
CA MET A 174 -26.76 7.19 -0.11
C MET A 174 -26.93 8.68 0.22
N ASN A 175 -25.84 9.37 0.58
CA ASN A 175 -25.89 10.79 0.87
C ASN A 175 -26.22 11.65 -0.37
N ALA A 176 -25.97 11.15 -1.58
CA ALA A 176 -26.35 11.83 -2.81
C ALA A 176 -27.83 11.66 -3.16
N VAL A 177 -28.43 10.53 -2.78
CA VAL A 177 -29.83 10.18 -3.10
C VAL A 177 -30.81 10.66 -2.03
N CYS A 178 -30.42 10.57 -0.75
CA CYS A 178 -31.28 10.90 0.37
C CYS A 178 -31.27 12.40 0.70
N ALA A 179 -32.45 12.97 0.91
CA ALA A 179 -32.61 14.34 1.35
C ALA A 179 -32.20 14.49 2.83
N TYR A 180 -31.67 15.66 3.17
CA TYR A 180 -31.50 16.09 4.55
C TYR A 180 -32.72 16.93 4.95
N PRO A 181 -33.29 16.73 6.16
CA PRO A 181 -34.39 17.56 6.62
C PRO A 181 -33.94 19.01 6.83
N ASP A 182 -34.66 19.97 6.26
CA ASP A 182 -34.27 21.39 6.17
C ASP A 182 -34.14 22.14 7.51
N ASN A 183 -34.58 21.57 8.64
CA ASN A 183 -34.81 22.33 9.88
C ASN A 183 -34.27 21.73 11.18
N GLN A 184 -33.34 20.77 11.14
CA GLN A 184 -32.68 20.31 12.35
C GLN A 184 -31.17 20.34 12.20
N SER A 185 -30.51 20.92 13.21
CA SER A 185 -29.07 20.83 13.41
C SER A 185 -28.61 19.39 13.13
N LEU A 186 -27.69 19.27 12.18
CA LEU A 186 -27.09 18.09 11.53
C LEU A 186 -26.44 17.05 12.47
N ILE A 187 -26.83 16.97 13.74
CA ILE A 187 -26.01 16.38 14.79
C ILE A 187 -26.34 14.91 15.06
N ASN A 188 -27.52 14.39 14.64
CA ASN A 188 -27.93 13.00 14.90
C ASN A 188 -28.85 12.42 13.79
N VAL A 189 -28.37 12.33 12.55
CA VAL A 189 -29.10 11.60 11.49
C VAL A 189 -29.02 10.10 11.78
N SER A 190 -30.08 9.53 12.36
CA SER A 190 -30.17 8.10 12.61
C SER A 190 -30.35 7.32 11.30
N SER A 191 -29.78 6.12 11.22
CA SER A 191 -29.99 5.16 10.12
C SER A 191 -31.46 4.77 9.92
N SER A 192 -32.30 4.99 10.95
CA SER A 192 -33.74 4.78 10.95
C SER A 192 -34.54 5.87 10.22
N TRP A 193 -33.96 7.04 9.95
CA TRP A 193 -34.68 8.15 9.33
C TRP A 193 -35.05 7.86 7.88
N ALA A 194 -36.17 8.42 7.42
CA ALA A 194 -36.60 8.32 6.03
C ALA A 194 -35.57 8.98 5.09
N CYS A 195 -35.24 8.30 3.99
CA CYS A 195 -34.33 8.83 2.97
C CYS A 195 -34.95 10.00 2.18
N ARG A 196 -36.27 9.96 1.96
CA ARG A 196 -37.05 11.04 1.37
C ARG A 196 -38.43 11.04 2.03
N SER A 197 -38.87 12.19 2.54
CA SER A 197 -40.22 12.37 3.08
C SER A 197 -41.19 12.64 1.93
N GLY A 198 -42.33 11.94 1.88
CA GLY A 198 -43.42 12.21 0.92
C GLY A 198 -43.51 11.32 -0.34
N GLY A 199 -42.98 10.09 -0.32
CA GLY A 199 -43.19 9.09 -1.38
C GLY A 199 -44.04 7.90 -0.91
N ASP A 200 -44.62 7.13 -1.85
CA ASP A 200 -45.50 5.97 -1.57
C ASP A 200 -44.82 4.82 -0.79
N VAL A 201 -43.49 4.80 -0.74
CA VAL A 201 -42.68 3.83 0.04
C VAL A 201 -41.61 4.58 0.83
N GLU A 202 -41.74 4.58 2.16
CA GLU A 202 -40.76 5.19 3.06
C GLU A 202 -39.58 4.26 3.30
N PHE A 203 -38.54 4.35 2.44
CA PHE A 203 -37.27 3.67 2.71
C PHE A 203 -36.48 4.41 3.79
N SER A 204 -36.02 3.69 4.81
CA SER A 204 -35.04 4.22 5.75
C SER A 204 -33.68 4.42 5.07
N ARG A 205 -32.88 5.38 5.55
CA ARG A 205 -31.52 5.63 5.06
C ARG A 205 -30.67 4.36 5.14
N GLY A 206 -30.77 3.61 6.23
CA GLY A 206 -30.10 2.32 6.39
C GLY A 206 -30.53 1.26 5.37
N ALA A 207 -31.81 1.24 4.97
CA ALA A 207 -32.29 0.35 3.91
C ALA A 207 -31.70 0.74 2.55
N VAL A 208 -31.68 2.04 2.22
CA VAL A 208 -31.07 2.55 0.98
C VAL A 208 -29.57 2.24 0.94
N TYR A 209 -28.86 2.44 2.05
CA TYR A 209 -27.45 2.05 2.18
C TYR A 209 -27.23 0.56 1.85
N ARG A 210 -27.99 -0.35 2.47
CA ARG A 210 -27.86 -1.80 2.24
C ARG A 210 -28.19 -2.19 0.80
N ILE A 211 -29.20 -1.58 0.19
CA ILE A 211 -29.52 -1.78 -1.23
C ILE A 211 -28.33 -1.35 -2.10
N LEU A 212 -27.73 -0.19 -1.80
CA LEU A 212 -26.56 0.30 -2.54
C LEU A 212 -25.33 -0.60 -2.36
N VAL A 213 -25.11 -1.21 -1.19
CA VAL A 213 -24.06 -2.22 -0.99
C VAL A 213 -24.30 -3.45 -1.89
N VAL A 214 -25.54 -3.93 -1.98
CA VAL A 214 -25.88 -5.05 -2.86
C VAL A 214 -25.68 -4.68 -4.33
N VAL A 215 -26.14 -3.50 -4.76
CA VAL A 215 -25.94 -3.00 -6.13
C VAL A 215 -24.45 -2.86 -6.44
N PHE A 216 -23.66 -2.31 -5.52
CA PHE A 216 -22.21 -2.19 -5.65
C PHE A 216 -21.55 -3.57 -5.86
N GLY A 217 -21.93 -4.57 -5.06
CA GLY A 217 -21.47 -5.95 -5.21
C GLY A 217 -21.87 -6.61 -6.53
N LEU A 218 -23.10 -6.38 -7.00
CA LEU A 218 -23.59 -6.91 -8.27
C LEU A 218 -22.90 -6.28 -9.48
N VAL A 219 -22.54 -4.98 -9.39
CA VAL A 219 -21.88 -4.26 -10.48
C VAL A 219 -20.38 -4.56 -10.51
N LEU A 220 -19.68 -4.47 -9.38
CA LEU A 220 -18.22 -4.59 -9.34
C LEU A 220 -17.70 -6.00 -9.03
N GLY A 221 -18.49 -6.81 -8.30
CA GLY A 221 -18.14 -8.19 -7.99
C GLY A 221 -17.78 -9.01 -9.23
N PRO A 222 -18.56 -9.00 -10.32
CA PRO A 222 -18.24 -9.74 -11.55
C PRO A 222 -16.84 -9.44 -12.10
N PHE A 223 -16.36 -8.20 -12.01
CA PHE A 223 -15.01 -7.85 -12.49
C PHE A 223 -13.92 -8.59 -11.69
N VAL A 224 -14.12 -8.80 -10.39
CA VAL A 224 -13.22 -9.61 -9.55
C VAL A 224 -13.29 -11.10 -9.92
N PHE A 225 -14.50 -11.63 -10.14
CA PHE A 225 -14.69 -13.03 -10.55
C PHE A 225 -14.02 -13.31 -11.90
N PHE A 226 -14.32 -12.51 -12.92
CA PHE A 226 -13.80 -12.69 -14.27
C PHE A 226 -12.35 -12.21 -14.45
N GLY A 227 -11.78 -11.53 -13.45
CA GLY A 227 -10.40 -11.03 -13.53
C GLY A 227 -10.23 -9.87 -14.53
N ILE A 228 -11.27 -9.06 -14.71
CA ILE A 228 -11.26 -7.92 -15.63
C ILE A 228 -10.64 -6.73 -14.91
N GLY A 229 -9.33 -6.53 -15.11
CA GLY A 229 -8.54 -5.50 -14.41
C GLY A 229 -7.91 -4.43 -15.31
N ARG A 230 -8.31 -4.30 -16.59
CA ARG A 230 -7.72 -3.30 -17.50
C ARG A 230 -8.32 -1.91 -17.24
N THR A 231 -7.80 -1.21 -16.23
CA THR A 231 -8.36 0.06 -15.76
C THR A 231 -7.42 1.25 -15.90
N LYS A 232 -6.35 1.15 -16.72
CA LYS A 232 -5.33 2.22 -16.88
C LYS A 232 -5.92 3.62 -17.07
N TYR A 233 -6.90 3.76 -17.97
CA TYR A 233 -7.55 5.06 -18.24
C TYR A 233 -8.40 5.53 -17.05
N PHE A 234 -9.15 4.62 -16.43
CA PHE A 234 -9.93 4.91 -15.23
C PHE A 234 -9.04 5.36 -14.06
N GLN A 235 -7.85 4.77 -13.90
CA GLN A 235 -6.88 5.18 -12.88
C GLN A 235 -6.30 6.57 -13.11
N PHE A 236 -6.02 6.95 -14.37
CA PHE A 236 -5.55 8.29 -14.69
C PHE A 236 -6.61 9.35 -14.35
N VAL A 237 -7.85 9.12 -14.81
CA VAL A 237 -8.99 10.00 -14.49
C VAL A 237 -9.22 10.04 -12.98
N ALA A 238 -9.18 8.89 -12.31
CA ALA A 238 -9.34 8.81 -10.87
C ALA A 238 -8.26 9.61 -10.11
N SER A 239 -7.01 9.53 -10.55
CA SER A 239 -5.92 10.31 -9.95
C SER A 239 -6.15 11.82 -10.11
N PHE A 240 -6.57 12.27 -11.29
CA PHE A 240 -6.89 13.68 -11.53
C PHE A 240 -8.05 14.17 -10.65
N LEU A 241 -9.16 13.44 -10.65
CA LEU A 241 -10.34 13.76 -9.83
C LEU A 241 -10.00 13.82 -8.33
N ARG A 242 -9.14 12.92 -7.87
CA ARG A 242 -8.68 12.87 -6.48
C ARG A 242 -7.92 14.14 -6.08
N TRP A 243 -6.90 14.52 -6.84
CA TRP A 243 -6.13 15.74 -6.55
C TRP A 243 -6.98 17.00 -6.65
N ALA A 244 -7.84 17.09 -7.66
CA ALA A 244 -8.79 18.21 -7.79
C ALA A 244 -9.69 18.30 -6.54
N SER A 245 -10.24 17.18 -6.08
CA SER A 245 -11.11 17.15 -4.90
C SER A 245 -10.38 17.54 -3.62
N PHE A 246 -9.15 17.06 -3.40
CA PHE A 246 -8.36 17.45 -2.25
C PHE A 246 -8.03 18.94 -2.21
N LEU A 247 -7.66 19.52 -3.35
CA LEU A 247 -7.39 20.96 -3.46
C LEU A 247 -8.64 21.79 -3.17
N VAL A 248 -9.80 21.37 -3.68
CA VAL A 248 -11.09 22.00 -3.40
C VAL A 248 -11.41 21.92 -1.91
N MET A 249 -11.26 20.75 -1.27
CA MET A 249 -11.56 20.58 0.16
C MET A 249 -10.66 21.46 1.05
N ILE A 250 -9.35 21.48 0.78
CA ILE A 250 -8.41 22.34 1.52
C ILE A 250 -8.76 23.82 1.27
N GLY A 251 -9.00 24.21 0.01
CA GLY A 251 -9.34 25.59 -0.34
C GLY A 251 -10.63 26.07 0.33
N TRP A 252 -11.67 25.23 0.37
CA TRP A 252 -12.94 25.57 1.00
C TRP A 252 -12.83 25.60 2.53
N ALA A 253 -12.06 24.70 3.14
CA ALA A 253 -11.78 24.76 4.58
C ALA A 253 -11.02 26.04 4.96
N VAL A 254 -10.00 26.42 4.18
CA VAL A 254 -9.27 27.69 4.37
C VAL A 254 -10.19 28.89 4.18
N GLN A 255 -11.07 28.87 3.17
CA GLN A 255 -12.04 29.94 2.95
C GLN A 255 -12.96 30.13 4.17
N ARG A 256 -13.42 29.05 4.81
CA ARG A 256 -14.22 29.12 6.05
C ARG A 256 -13.45 29.75 7.21
N LEU A 257 -12.16 29.46 7.34
CA LEU A 257 -11.29 30.06 8.35
C LEU A 257 -11.10 31.56 8.13
N VAL A 258 -10.81 31.96 6.89
CA VAL A 258 -10.60 33.38 6.53
C VAL A 258 -11.91 34.18 6.64
N ALA A 259 -13.04 33.58 6.28
CA ALA A 259 -14.36 34.20 6.38
C ALA A 259 -14.91 34.31 7.82
N GLY A 260 -14.23 33.71 8.82
CA GLY A 260 -14.69 33.71 10.20
C GLY A 260 -15.94 32.85 10.45
N THR A 261 -16.28 31.94 9.52
CA THR A 261 -17.44 31.02 9.64
C THR A 261 -17.01 29.64 10.12
N ALA A 262 -15.87 29.54 10.80
CA ALA A 262 -15.28 28.30 11.25
C ALA A 262 -15.83 27.90 12.62
N ASP A 263 -16.25 26.64 12.75
CA ASP A 263 -16.92 26.13 13.96
C ASP A 263 -15.99 25.23 14.79
N GLY A 264 -14.73 25.06 14.37
CA GLY A 264 -13.78 24.11 14.95
C GLY A 264 -13.16 24.60 16.27
N HIS A 265 -13.26 23.78 17.31
CA HIS A 265 -12.69 24.03 18.63
C HIS A 265 -11.88 22.79 19.07
N PRO A 266 -10.65 22.61 18.57
CA PRO A 266 -9.92 21.37 18.80
C PRO A 266 -9.38 21.24 20.22
N GLU A 267 -9.61 20.08 20.82
CA GLU A 267 -8.96 19.71 22.07
C GLU A 267 -7.47 19.38 21.84
N PRO A 268 -6.59 19.67 22.82
CA PRO A 268 -5.15 19.46 22.67
C PRO A 268 -4.77 17.98 22.58
N ALA A 269 -5.30 17.14 23.46
CA ALA A 269 -5.03 15.71 23.47
C ALA A 269 -6.15 14.92 24.16
N ARG A 270 -6.60 13.86 23.51
CA ARG A 270 -7.50 12.84 24.04
C ARG A 270 -6.85 11.45 23.85
N PRO A 271 -6.09 10.97 24.84
CA PRO A 271 -5.39 9.69 24.74
C PRO A 271 -6.30 8.49 24.51
N SER A 272 -7.59 8.58 24.87
CA SER A 272 -8.58 7.53 24.59
C SER A 272 -8.70 7.24 23.10
N GLN A 273 -8.66 8.24 22.22
CA GLN A 273 -8.82 8.02 20.77
C GLN A 273 -7.49 7.80 20.03
N PHE A 274 -6.40 7.50 20.76
CA PHE A 274 -5.09 7.28 20.16
C PHE A 274 -5.07 6.13 19.14
N THR A 275 -5.82 5.06 19.39
CA THR A 275 -5.86 3.86 18.54
C THR A 275 -6.41 4.13 17.15
N SER A 276 -7.48 4.93 17.07
CA SER A 276 -8.07 5.35 15.81
C SER A 276 -7.06 6.15 14.99
N LEU A 277 -6.44 7.16 15.60
CA LEU A 277 -5.40 7.95 14.95
C LEU A 277 -4.20 7.11 14.50
N PHE A 278 -3.72 6.22 15.37
CA PHE A 278 -2.59 5.34 15.08
C PHE A 278 -2.89 4.49 13.84
N GLY A 279 -4.00 3.74 13.85
CA GLY A 279 -4.36 2.85 12.76
C GLY A 279 -4.60 3.58 11.45
N THR A 280 -5.33 4.70 11.47
CA THR A 280 -5.58 5.55 10.29
C THR A 280 -4.30 6.14 9.72
N THR A 281 -3.36 6.54 10.57
CA THR A 281 -2.07 7.09 10.13
C THR A 281 -1.15 6.01 9.55
N VAL A 282 -1.08 4.83 10.18
CA VAL A 282 -0.34 3.66 9.65
C VAL A 282 -0.87 3.31 8.27
N TYR A 283 -2.19 3.15 8.14
CA TYR A 283 -2.87 2.90 6.87
C TYR A 283 -2.56 3.96 5.81
N SER A 284 -2.53 5.24 6.18
CA SER A 284 -2.29 6.36 5.25
C SER A 284 -0.85 6.48 4.74
N PHE A 285 0.13 6.00 5.51
CA PHE A 285 1.56 6.01 5.14
C PHE A 285 2.10 4.67 4.64
N MET A 286 1.21 3.71 4.42
CA MET A 286 1.56 2.37 4.00
C MET A 286 1.80 2.31 2.49
N CYS A 287 3.02 1.95 2.08
CA CYS A 287 3.34 1.71 0.66
C CYS A 287 4.25 0.49 0.41
N HIS A 288 4.78 -0.11 1.48
CA HIS A 288 5.89 -1.08 1.47
C HIS A 288 5.65 -2.29 0.59
N HIS A 289 4.43 -2.81 0.55
CA HIS A 289 4.06 -3.99 -0.24
C HIS A 289 4.08 -3.74 -1.76
N SER A 290 3.83 -2.50 -2.18
CA SER A 290 3.78 -2.09 -3.60
C SER A 290 5.05 -1.39 -4.06
N LEU A 291 5.95 -1.08 -3.13
CA LEU A 291 7.20 -0.37 -3.38
C LEU A 291 8.08 -1.04 -4.44
N PRO A 292 8.27 -2.38 -4.46
CA PRO A 292 9.12 -3.02 -5.47
C PRO A 292 8.67 -2.74 -6.90
N ALA A 293 7.38 -2.84 -7.18
CA ALA A 293 6.82 -2.59 -8.51
C ALA A 293 7.00 -1.14 -9.00
N ILE A 294 7.10 -0.18 -8.07
CA ILE A 294 7.30 1.24 -8.39
C ILE A 294 8.79 1.58 -8.51
N LEU A 295 9.66 0.96 -7.72
CA LEU A 295 11.08 1.34 -7.68
C LEU A 295 11.92 0.61 -8.73
N THR A 296 11.62 -0.65 -9.06
CA THR A 296 12.36 -1.44 -10.07
C THR A 296 12.43 -0.76 -11.45
N PRO A 297 11.32 -0.24 -12.05
CA PRO A 297 11.36 0.37 -13.38
C PRO A 297 12.00 1.76 -13.46
N ILE A 298 12.49 2.34 -12.34
CA ILE A 298 13.16 3.65 -12.35
C ILE A 298 14.54 3.55 -13.01
N GLU A 299 14.80 4.38 -14.02
CA GLU A 299 16.08 4.40 -14.75
C GLU A 299 17.26 4.82 -13.86
N GLN A 300 17.10 5.93 -13.14
CA GLN A 300 18.17 6.51 -12.32
C GLN A 300 17.90 6.29 -10.84
N LYS A 301 18.62 5.33 -10.25
CA LYS A 301 18.50 4.95 -8.83
C LYS A 301 19.41 5.75 -7.90
N ALA A 302 20.13 6.74 -8.43
CA ALA A 302 20.96 7.65 -7.62
C ALA A 302 20.10 8.41 -6.58
N ARG A 303 20.56 8.40 -5.32
CA ARG A 303 19.90 9.08 -4.18
C ARG A 303 18.42 8.68 -3.99
N LEU A 304 18.08 7.42 -4.30
CA LEU A 304 16.70 6.93 -4.27
C LEU A 304 16.02 7.15 -2.91
N GLN A 305 16.72 6.82 -1.82
CA GLN A 305 16.19 7.00 -0.46
C GLN A 305 15.88 8.46 -0.14
N ILE A 306 16.74 9.40 -0.56
CA ILE A 306 16.50 10.84 -0.36
C ILE A 306 15.26 11.28 -1.15
N ARG A 307 15.13 10.84 -2.41
CA ARG A 307 13.96 11.15 -3.25
C ARG A 307 12.67 10.62 -2.62
N VAL A 308 12.70 9.40 -2.10
CA VAL A 308 11.59 8.80 -1.35
C VAL A 308 11.29 9.60 -0.07
N GLY A 309 12.32 10.03 0.66
CA GLY A 309 12.18 10.88 1.85
C GLY A 309 11.50 12.22 1.55
N ILE A 310 11.81 12.84 0.41
CA ILE A 310 11.12 14.06 -0.06
C ILE A 310 9.63 13.77 -0.32
N VAL A 311 9.29 12.63 -0.94
CA VAL A 311 7.87 12.23 -1.13
C VAL A 311 7.15 12.09 0.21
N TYR A 312 7.77 11.41 1.18
CA TYR A 312 7.21 11.27 2.53
C TYR A 312 6.98 12.63 3.21
N LEU A 313 7.93 13.56 3.08
CA LEU A 313 7.81 14.91 3.63
C LEU A 313 6.65 15.68 2.96
N VAL A 314 6.54 15.62 1.63
CA VAL A 314 5.46 16.28 0.88
C VAL A 314 4.10 15.70 1.26
N VAL A 315 3.97 14.36 1.33
CA VAL A 315 2.72 13.70 1.73
C VAL A 315 2.37 14.01 3.18
N PHE A 316 3.35 14.01 4.08
CA PHE A 316 3.15 14.41 5.48
C PHE A 316 2.64 15.85 5.60
N SER A 317 3.28 16.80 4.91
CA SER A 317 2.83 18.20 4.89
C SER A 317 1.42 18.32 4.32
N PHE A 318 1.11 17.61 3.23
CA PHE A 318 -0.22 17.59 2.64
C PHE A 318 -1.29 17.06 3.61
N TYR A 319 -1.01 15.92 4.27
CA TYR A 319 -1.91 15.34 5.28
C TYR A 319 -2.10 16.24 6.49
N LEU A 320 -1.02 16.87 6.96
CA LEU A 320 -1.10 17.80 8.08
C LEU A 320 -1.91 19.05 7.72
N THR A 321 -1.68 19.64 6.54
CA THR A 321 -2.46 20.79 6.06
C THR A 321 -3.93 20.45 5.98
N MET A 322 -4.27 19.30 5.39
CA MET A 322 -5.65 18.84 5.29
C MET A 322 -6.29 18.60 6.67
N ALA A 323 -5.61 17.90 7.57
CA ALA A 323 -6.14 17.62 8.90
C ALA A 323 -6.32 18.89 9.74
N VAL A 324 -5.30 19.77 9.79
CA VAL A 324 -5.36 21.02 10.56
C VAL A 324 -6.43 21.97 10.02
N THR A 325 -6.51 22.15 8.70
CA THR A 325 -7.55 23.01 8.11
C THR A 325 -8.95 22.46 8.36
N ALA A 326 -9.16 21.14 8.26
CA ALA A 326 -10.42 20.48 8.56
C ALA A 326 -10.86 20.67 10.03
N VAL A 327 -9.96 20.36 10.96
CA VAL A 327 -10.23 20.40 12.40
C VAL A 327 -10.52 21.82 12.90
N LEU A 328 -9.90 22.84 12.29
CA LEU A 328 -10.18 24.23 12.59
C LEU A 328 -11.47 24.72 11.91
N ALA A 329 -11.80 24.23 10.70
CA ALA A 329 -12.96 24.72 9.94
C ALA A 329 -14.30 24.11 10.38
N PHE A 330 -14.28 22.89 10.94
CA PHE A 330 -15.47 22.11 11.27
C PHE A 330 -15.48 21.68 12.74
N GLY A 331 -16.62 21.89 13.42
CA GLY A 331 -16.80 21.50 14.83
C GLY A 331 -16.81 19.99 15.07
N ARG A 332 -17.42 19.23 14.16
CA ARG A 332 -17.45 17.75 14.19
C ARG A 332 -17.31 17.23 12.76
N LEU A 333 -16.27 16.42 12.54
CA LEU A 333 -15.99 15.81 11.24
C LEU A 333 -16.70 14.45 11.11
N HIS A 334 -17.06 14.10 9.88
CA HIS A 334 -17.51 12.75 9.53
C HIS A 334 -16.32 11.81 9.29
N ASP A 335 -16.55 10.51 9.40
CA ASP A 335 -15.55 9.46 9.14
C ASP A 335 -15.03 9.44 7.69
N VAL A 336 -15.74 10.09 6.77
CA VAL A 336 -15.28 10.39 5.41
C VAL A 336 -15.37 11.91 5.19
N TYR A 337 -14.21 12.58 5.15
CA TYR A 337 -14.11 14.04 5.14
C TYR A 337 -14.90 14.75 4.03
N VAL A 338 -15.10 14.10 2.88
CA VAL A 338 -15.85 14.69 1.75
C VAL A 338 -17.31 15.00 2.12
N LEU A 339 -17.86 14.25 3.07
CA LEU A 339 -19.27 14.35 3.48
C LEU A 339 -19.55 15.66 4.21
N ASP A 340 -18.56 16.23 4.88
CA ASP A 340 -18.68 17.49 5.63
C ASP A 340 -19.03 18.67 4.72
N PHE A 341 -18.54 18.68 3.48
CA PHE A 341 -18.79 19.76 2.52
C PHE A 341 -20.19 19.73 1.91
N PHE A 342 -20.78 18.54 1.77
CA PHE A 342 -22.12 18.39 1.20
C PHE A 342 -23.19 19.00 2.12
N GLN A 343 -23.00 18.84 3.44
CA GLN A 343 -23.94 19.24 4.48
C GLN A 343 -23.92 20.73 4.85
N LEU A 344 -22.93 21.49 4.36
CA LEU A 344 -22.85 22.92 4.61
C LEU A 344 -24.11 23.63 4.10
N SER A 345 -24.89 24.26 4.99
CA SER A 345 -26.05 25.06 4.58
C SER A 345 -25.61 26.14 3.61
N ALA A 346 -26.21 26.14 2.41
CA ALA A 346 -25.99 27.21 1.47
C ALA A 346 -26.71 28.45 2.01
N GLY A 347 -25.97 29.55 2.21
CA GLY A 347 -26.52 30.77 2.78
C GLY A 347 -27.68 31.30 1.94
N SER A 348 -28.66 31.93 2.59
CA SER A 348 -29.82 32.52 1.92
C SER A 348 -29.51 33.79 1.11
N THR A 349 -28.24 34.13 0.91
CA THR A 349 -27.76 35.39 0.30
C THR A 349 -26.93 35.19 -0.97
N TRP A 350 -26.94 33.99 -1.57
CA TRP A 350 -26.09 33.68 -2.72
C TRP A 350 -26.86 33.92 -4.03
N ASP A 351 -26.23 34.63 -4.97
CA ASP A 351 -26.78 34.80 -6.33
C ASP A 351 -27.02 33.44 -7.02
N ALA A 352 -27.98 33.39 -7.93
CA ALA A 352 -28.38 32.16 -8.62
C ALA A 352 -27.20 31.42 -9.31
N ASP A 353 -26.27 32.17 -9.92
CA ASP A 353 -25.09 31.59 -10.56
C ASP A 353 -24.13 30.96 -9.56
N HIS A 354 -23.91 31.61 -8.40
CA HIS A 354 -23.06 31.05 -7.36
C HIS A 354 -23.69 29.80 -6.71
N TRP A 355 -25.01 29.79 -6.55
CA TRP A 355 -25.74 28.63 -6.05
C TRP A 355 -25.53 27.38 -6.91
N THR A 356 -25.62 27.53 -8.24
CA THR A 356 -25.42 26.40 -9.17
C THR A 356 -24.00 25.85 -9.12
N LEU A 357 -22.99 26.73 -9.08
CA LEU A 357 -21.58 26.32 -8.99
C LEU A 357 -21.27 25.60 -7.67
N VAL A 358 -21.75 26.13 -6.54
CA VAL A 358 -21.56 25.50 -5.22
C VAL A 358 -22.26 24.14 -5.17
N THR A 359 -23.47 24.03 -5.74
CA THR A 359 -24.20 22.75 -5.82
C THR A 359 -23.44 21.74 -6.66
N LEU A 360 -22.93 22.13 -7.83
CA LEU A 360 -22.11 21.27 -8.68
C LEU A 360 -20.86 20.80 -7.93
N LEU A 361 -20.18 21.70 -7.22
CA LEU A 361 -18.97 21.39 -6.46
C LEU A 361 -19.24 20.41 -5.31
N LYS A 362 -20.38 20.55 -4.62
CA LYS A 362 -20.82 19.61 -3.58
C LYS A 362 -21.03 18.20 -4.12
N TYR A 363 -21.76 18.06 -5.22
CA TYR A 363 -21.96 16.74 -5.85
C TYR A 363 -20.67 16.17 -6.43
N PHE A 364 -19.79 17.02 -6.98
CA PHE A 364 -18.46 16.62 -7.43
C PHE A 364 -17.64 16.02 -6.28
N LEU A 365 -17.55 16.72 -5.14
CA LEU A 365 -16.85 16.24 -3.94
C LEU A 365 -17.47 14.95 -3.38
N LEU A 366 -18.81 14.86 -3.39
CA LEU A 366 -19.50 13.69 -2.87
C LEU A 366 -19.31 12.45 -3.75
N LEU A 367 -19.27 12.62 -5.08
CA LEU A 367 -19.23 11.51 -6.03
C LEU A 367 -17.81 11.11 -6.46
N PHE A 368 -16.78 11.93 -6.27
CA PHE A 368 -15.43 11.50 -6.67
C PHE A 368 -14.96 10.20 -6.00
N PRO A 369 -15.26 9.90 -4.71
CA PRO A 369 -14.87 8.63 -4.10
C PRO A 369 -15.57 7.47 -4.81
N VAL A 370 -16.82 7.64 -5.24
CA VAL A 370 -17.57 6.62 -6.00
C VAL A 370 -16.79 6.23 -7.25
N PHE A 371 -16.31 7.19 -8.03
CA PHE A 371 -15.54 6.88 -9.24
C PHE A 371 -14.14 6.33 -8.93
N THR A 372 -13.41 6.99 -8.03
CA THR A 372 -12.01 6.65 -7.76
C THR A 372 -11.86 5.30 -7.06
N ILE A 373 -12.67 5.03 -6.03
CA ILE A 373 -12.64 3.80 -5.24
C ILE A 373 -13.21 2.62 -6.04
N SER A 374 -14.33 2.82 -6.76
CA SER A 374 -14.90 1.75 -7.60
C SER A 374 -13.94 1.31 -8.71
N SER A 375 -13.13 2.22 -9.26
CA SER A 375 -12.13 1.87 -10.28
C SER A 375 -11.00 0.98 -9.73
N ASN A 376 -10.71 1.10 -8.43
CA ASN A 376 -9.65 0.34 -7.75
C ASN A 376 -10.17 -0.98 -7.17
N TYR A 377 -11.46 -1.07 -6.83
CA TYR A 377 -12.05 -2.23 -6.17
C TYR A 377 -11.78 -3.57 -6.90
N PRO A 378 -12.00 -3.69 -8.23
CA PRO A 378 -11.70 -4.95 -8.93
C PRO A 378 -10.23 -5.36 -8.87
N ILE A 379 -9.32 -4.38 -8.91
CA ILE A 379 -7.87 -4.62 -8.91
C ILE A 379 -7.45 -5.20 -7.57
N ILE A 380 -7.88 -4.57 -6.47
CA ILE A 380 -7.62 -5.04 -5.12
C ILE A 380 -8.23 -6.43 -4.90
N GLY A 381 -9.46 -6.65 -5.39
CA GLY A 381 -10.12 -7.96 -5.29
C GLY A 381 -9.37 -9.07 -6.03
N ILE A 382 -8.87 -8.80 -7.23
CA ILE A 382 -8.04 -9.75 -7.99
C ILE A 382 -6.72 -10.02 -7.26
N THR A 383 -6.10 -8.99 -6.71
CA THR A 383 -4.86 -9.12 -5.92
C THR A 383 -5.08 -9.96 -4.66
N LEU A 384 -6.17 -9.73 -3.91
CA LEU A 384 -6.52 -10.53 -2.73
C LEU A 384 -6.76 -11.99 -3.13
N ARG A 385 -7.52 -12.23 -4.20
CA ARG A 385 -7.72 -13.58 -4.74
C ARG A 385 -6.40 -14.29 -5.03
N ASN A 386 -5.46 -13.59 -5.64
CA ASN A 386 -4.14 -14.16 -5.94
C ASN A 386 -3.34 -14.45 -4.66
N ASN A 387 -3.37 -13.54 -3.67
CA ASN A 387 -2.71 -13.73 -2.38
C ASN A 387 -3.30 -14.91 -1.59
N VAL A 388 -4.64 -15.04 -1.55
CA VAL A 388 -5.31 -16.17 -0.90
C VAL A 388 -5.01 -17.49 -1.62
N ASN A 389 -4.97 -17.48 -2.95
CA ASN A 389 -4.56 -18.66 -3.71
C ASN A 389 -3.11 -19.07 -3.41
N MET A 390 -2.20 -18.11 -3.25
CA MET A 390 -0.83 -18.41 -2.81
C MET A 390 -0.81 -18.99 -1.40
N LEU A 391 -1.65 -18.49 -0.48
CA LEU A 391 -1.70 -19.00 0.89
C LEU A 391 -2.31 -20.41 1.00
N LEU A 392 -3.33 -20.72 0.18
CA LEU A 392 -4.03 -22.01 0.20
C LEU A 392 -3.38 -23.10 -0.66
N PHE A 393 -2.73 -22.70 -1.75
CA PHE A 393 -2.14 -23.61 -2.75
C PHE A 393 -0.67 -23.28 -3.03
N GLY A 394 -0.02 -22.61 -2.09
CA GLY A 394 1.41 -22.34 -2.13
C GLY A 394 2.20 -23.66 -2.15
N PRO A 395 3.51 -23.60 -2.41
CA PRO A 395 4.31 -24.78 -2.70
C PRO A 395 4.27 -25.78 -1.53
N ASP A 396 3.54 -26.88 -1.71
CA ASP A 396 3.51 -28.05 -0.81
C ASP A 396 4.59 -29.09 -1.14
N ASP A 397 5.40 -28.87 -2.18
CA ASP A 397 6.44 -29.83 -2.59
C ASP A 397 7.84 -29.33 -2.19
N GLY A 398 8.40 -29.89 -1.09
CA GLY A 398 9.85 -30.02 -0.95
C GLY A 398 10.66 -28.90 -0.24
N PHE A 399 10.10 -28.12 0.70
CA PHE A 399 10.91 -27.16 1.49
C PHE A 399 12.06 -27.82 2.30
N ALA A 400 12.02 -29.14 2.51
CA ALA A 400 13.00 -29.89 3.30
C ALA A 400 14.20 -30.43 2.52
N SER A 401 14.30 -30.20 1.21
CA SER A 401 15.46 -30.66 0.44
C SER A 401 15.77 -29.68 -0.68
N THR A 402 16.91 -29.01 -0.58
CA THR A 402 17.52 -28.13 -1.61
C THR A 402 17.14 -26.65 -1.52
N VAL A 403 17.78 -25.93 -0.57
CA VAL A 403 17.85 -24.45 -0.48
C VAL A 403 18.65 -23.84 -1.66
N SER A 404 18.65 -24.42 -2.87
CA SER A 404 19.54 -23.91 -3.94
C SER A 404 19.08 -24.04 -5.38
N THR A 405 17.93 -24.63 -5.76
CA THR A 405 17.68 -24.82 -7.21
C THR A 405 16.21 -24.96 -7.62
N GLN A 406 15.29 -24.14 -7.12
CA GLN A 406 13.92 -24.18 -7.64
C GLN A 406 13.06 -22.91 -7.42
N CYS A 407 13.66 -21.72 -7.46
CA CYS A 407 12.89 -20.48 -7.60
C CYS A 407 13.24 -19.71 -8.89
N LEU A 408 14.09 -20.31 -9.73
CA LEU A 408 14.53 -19.84 -11.04
C LEU A 408 14.24 -20.97 -12.03
N VAL A 409 13.62 -20.67 -13.18
CA VAL A 409 13.23 -21.60 -14.29
C VAL A 409 11.87 -22.30 -14.08
N VAL A 410 10.86 -22.26 -14.95
CA VAL A 410 10.69 -21.69 -16.31
C VAL A 410 9.19 -21.64 -16.67
N SER A 411 8.89 -20.81 -17.67
CA SER A 411 7.73 -20.87 -18.57
C SER A 411 7.30 -22.30 -18.94
N ASP A 412 5.99 -22.56 -18.97
CA ASP A 412 5.42 -23.67 -19.74
C ASP A 412 5.84 -25.10 -19.30
N GLN A 413 5.24 -25.61 -18.22
CA GLN A 413 5.01 -27.05 -18.10
C GLN A 413 3.60 -27.39 -17.60
N LYS A 414 2.98 -28.21 -18.44
CA LYS A 414 1.77 -28.99 -18.29
C LYS A 414 2.06 -30.13 -17.29
N GLU A 415 1.11 -30.40 -16.38
CA GLU A 415 1.04 -31.57 -15.46
C GLU A 415 2.16 -31.60 -14.37
N GLN A 416 1.96 -31.90 -13.09
CA GLN A 416 0.94 -32.68 -12.38
C GLN A 416 1.15 -32.48 -10.85
N SER A 417 0.11 -32.17 -10.08
CA SER A 417 0.04 -32.61 -8.67
C SER A 417 -1.28 -33.34 -8.46
N THR A 418 -1.17 -34.62 -8.13
CA THR A 418 -2.21 -35.67 -8.22
C THR A 418 -2.92 -35.93 -6.90
N TRP A 419 -3.18 -34.89 -6.11
CA TRP A 419 -4.12 -34.99 -5.00
C TRP A 419 -5.09 -33.79 -5.06
N CYS A 420 -6.36 -34.07 -5.38
CA CYS A 420 -7.49 -33.12 -5.54
C CYS A 420 -7.65 -32.36 -6.89
N GLY A 421 -7.47 -33.01 -8.05
CA GLY A 421 -7.57 -32.36 -9.37
C GLY A 421 -8.91 -31.64 -9.72
N LYS A 422 -10.07 -32.11 -9.22
CA LYS A 422 -11.37 -31.42 -9.41
C LYS A 422 -11.76 -30.49 -8.26
N TRP A 423 -11.49 -30.92 -7.02
CA TRP A 423 -11.82 -30.14 -5.81
C TRP A 423 -10.91 -28.92 -5.65
N GLY A 424 -9.61 -29.05 -5.91
CA GLY A 424 -8.66 -27.93 -5.92
C GLY A 424 -8.95 -26.94 -7.06
N TRP A 425 -9.34 -27.42 -8.24
CA TRP A 425 -9.76 -26.55 -9.34
C TRP A 425 -11.03 -25.76 -8.99
N THR A 426 -12.06 -26.43 -8.45
CA THR A 426 -13.32 -25.80 -8.06
C THR A 426 -13.13 -24.82 -6.91
N LEU A 427 -12.34 -25.20 -5.90
CA LEU A 427 -11.98 -24.34 -4.77
C LEU A 427 -11.25 -23.08 -5.27
N ARG A 428 -10.24 -23.23 -6.12
CA ARG A 428 -9.43 -22.13 -6.66
C ARG A 428 -10.18 -21.19 -7.60
N ARG A 429 -11.07 -21.74 -8.45
CA ARG A 429 -11.74 -20.97 -9.53
C ARG A 429 -13.12 -20.46 -9.16
N VAL A 430 -13.79 -21.06 -8.19
CA VAL A 430 -15.17 -20.72 -7.82
C VAL A 430 -15.26 -20.27 -6.36
N VAL A 431 -14.80 -21.08 -5.42
CA VAL A 431 -14.99 -20.81 -3.98
C VAL A 431 -14.14 -19.63 -3.51
N VAL A 432 -12.85 -19.59 -3.84
CA VAL A 432 -11.96 -18.50 -3.41
C VAL A 432 -12.44 -17.13 -3.93
N PRO A 433 -12.73 -16.93 -5.23
CA PRO A 433 -13.30 -15.66 -5.70
C PRO A 433 -14.61 -15.29 -5.00
N PHE A 434 -15.46 -16.28 -4.72
CA PHE A 434 -16.74 -16.06 -4.04
C PHE A 434 -16.55 -15.59 -2.61
N LEU A 435 -15.67 -16.24 -1.84
CA LEU A 435 -15.33 -15.82 -0.49
C LEU A 435 -14.69 -14.42 -0.46
N VAL A 436 -13.77 -14.15 -1.40
CA VAL A 436 -13.06 -12.87 -1.51
C VAL A 436 -13.99 -11.69 -1.81
N VAL A 437 -15.11 -11.91 -2.50
CA VAL A 437 -16.09 -10.84 -2.82
C VAL A 437 -17.23 -10.81 -1.81
N LEU A 438 -17.83 -11.96 -1.48
CA LEU A 438 -19.03 -12.00 -0.65
C LEU A 438 -18.73 -11.63 0.80
N LEU A 439 -17.62 -12.12 1.36
CA LEU A 439 -17.34 -11.96 2.79
C LEU A 439 -17.08 -10.49 3.18
N PRO A 440 -16.32 -9.68 2.40
CA PRO A 440 -16.25 -8.24 2.63
C PRO A 440 -17.61 -7.54 2.52
N LEU A 441 -18.42 -7.88 1.49
CA LEU A 441 -19.73 -7.26 1.28
C LEU A 441 -20.71 -7.59 2.41
N CYS A 442 -20.68 -8.81 2.95
CA CYS A 442 -21.47 -9.18 4.12
C CYS A 442 -21.12 -8.33 5.33
N ILE A 443 -19.84 -8.02 5.54
CA ILE A 443 -19.42 -7.12 6.61
C ILE A 443 -19.92 -5.70 6.32
N SER A 444 -19.75 -5.19 5.09
CA SER A 444 -20.25 -3.86 4.68
C SER A 444 -21.77 -3.69 4.83
N LEU A 445 -22.56 -4.78 4.83
CA LEU A 445 -24.01 -4.71 5.09
C LEU A 445 -24.37 -4.44 6.56
N VAL A 446 -23.45 -4.77 7.48
CA VAL A 446 -23.67 -4.72 8.93
C VAL A 446 -22.92 -3.54 9.56
N THR A 447 -21.83 -3.07 8.96
CA THR A 447 -21.05 -1.92 9.44
C THR A 447 -21.01 -0.78 8.43
N ASP A 448 -21.06 0.45 8.94
CA ASP A 448 -20.93 1.70 8.16
C ASP A 448 -19.88 2.67 8.74
N ASP A 449 -19.10 2.22 9.74
CA ASP A 449 -18.03 2.99 10.39
C ASP A 449 -16.71 2.81 9.65
N VAL A 450 -16.38 3.79 8.79
CA VAL A 450 -15.17 3.77 7.97
C VAL A 450 -13.91 3.99 8.80
N GLU A 451 -14.01 4.82 9.84
CA GLU A 451 -12.90 5.15 10.74
C GLU A 451 -12.42 3.90 11.49
N ALA A 452 -13.36 3.17 12.11
CA ALA A 452 -13.02 1.94 12.85
C ALA A 452 -12.42 0.86 11.94
N LEU A 453 -12.95 0.69 10.73
CA LEU A 453 -12.43 -0.29 9.75
C LEU A 453 -11.00 0.04 9.32
N ILE A 454 -10.72 1.31 9.01
CA ILE A 454 -9.38 1.77 8.64
C ILE A 454 -8.43 1.61 9.83
N ALA A 455 -8.86 2.01 11.03
CA ALA A 455 -8.05 1.91 12.24
C ALA A 455 -7.67 0.46 12.55
N ALA A 456 -8.62 -0.47 12.48
CA ALA A 456 -8.36 -1.89 12.70
C ALA A 456 -7.42 -2.48 11.64
N THR A 457 -7.69 -2.21 10.36
CA THR A 457 -6.89 -2.71 9.24
C THR A 457 -5.43 -2.22 9.32
N GLY A 458 -5.24 -0.93 9.61
CA GLY A 458 -3.92 -0.32 9.78
C GLY A 458 -3.18 -0.83 11.01
N SER A 459 -3.86 -0.94 12.15
CA SER A 459 -3.21 -1.28 13.42
C SER A 459 -2.69 -2.72 13.50
N TYR A 460 -3.30 -3.66 12.78
CA TYR A 460 -2.90 -5.07 12.80
C TYR A 460 -2.16 -5.46 11.52
N ALA A 461 -2.85 -5.47 10.39
CA ALA A 461 -2.27 -5.91 9.12
C ALA A 461 -1.23 -4.91 8.61
N GLY A 462 -1.52 -3.61 8.75
CA GLY A 462 -0.59 -2.53 8.40
C GLY A 462 0.72 -2.63 9.17
N VAL A 463 0.68 -2.79 10.49
CA VAL A 463 1.90 -2.99 11.32
C VAL A 463 2.72 -4.20 10.86
N GLY A 464 2.06 -5.31 10.52
CA GLY A 464 2.75 -6.51 10.01
C GLY A 464 3.50 -6.26 8.69
N ILE A 465 2.87 -5.57 7.75
CA ILE A 465 3.43 -5.30 6.42
C ILE A 465 4.45 -4.16 6.45
N GLN A 466 4.15 -3.11 7.22
CA GLN A 466 4.89 -1.86 7.23
C GLN A 466 6.09 -1.89 8.17
N TYR A 467 6.00 -2.59 9.30
CA TYR A 467 7.04 -2.58 10.33
C TYR A 467 7.70 -3.95 10.50
N VAL A 468 6.92 -5.01 10.73
CA VAL A 468 7.48 -6.33 11.05
C VAL A 468 8.21 -6.94 9.85
N THR A 469 7.56 -6.99 8.68
CA THR A 469 8.13 -7.65 7.48
C THR A 469 9.45 -7.01 7.02
N PRO A 470 9.56 -5.68 6.83
CA PRO A 470 10.81 -5.07 6.37
C PRO A 470 11.95 -5.23 7.38
N THR A 471 11.63 -5.09 8.67
CA THR A 471 12.62 -5.24 9.75
C THR A 471 13.15 -6.67 9.81
N TRP A 472 12.27 -7.67 9.66
CA TRP A 472 12.66 -9.07 9.67
C TRP A 472 13.52 -9.44 8.45
N LEU A 473 13.14 -8.97 7.25
CA LEU A 473 13.93 -9.14 6.03
C LEU A 473 15.35 -8.62 6.20
N VAL A 474 15.51 -7.35 6.60
CA VAL A 474 16.82 -6.73 6.75
C VAL A 474 17.63 -7.36 7.88
N TRP A 475 16.99 -7.72 9.00
CA TRP A 475 17.67 -8.43 10.08
C TRP A 475 18.31 -9.72 9.58
N HIS A 476 17.54 -10.53 8.85
CA HIS A 476 18.04 -11.81 8.34
C HIS A 476 19.12 -11.60 7.27
N LEU A 477 18.94 -10.66 6.34
CA LEU A 477 19.93 -10.37 5.30
C LEU A 477 21.26 -9.86 5.87
N ARG A 478 21.22 -8.93 6.84
CA ARG A 478 22.43 -8.43 7.51
C ARG A 478 23.17 -9.50 8.31
N SER A 479 22.49 -10.57 8.71
CA SER A 479 23.12 -11.68 9.44
C SER A 479 23.62 -12.80 8.52
N SER A 480 22.81 -13.19 7.54
CA SER A 480 23.05 -14.38 6.71
C SER A 480 23.82 -14.07 5.43
N ARG A 481 23.80 -12.82 4.95
CA ARG A 481 24.46 -12.36 3.72
C ARG A 481 25.25 -11.07 3.95
N ALA A 482 26.02 -11.04 5.05
CA ALA A 482 26.85 -9.89 5.41
C ALA A 482 27.86 -9.52 4.30
N ASP A 483 28.36 -10.53 3.58
CA ASP A 483 29.23 -10.39 2.42
C ASP A 483 28.63 -9.50 1.31
N LEU A 484 27.34 -9.69 1.01
CA LEU A 484 26.63 -8.87 0.01
C LEU A 484 26.25 -7.50 0.55
N VAL A 485 25.92 -7.41 1.83
CA VAL A 485 25.59 -6.13 2.47
C VAL A 485 26.81 -5.21 2.49
N ASP A 486 28.00 -5.74 2.77
CA ASP A 486 29.25 -4.98 2.80
C ASP A 486 29.69 -4.51 1.40
N GLN A 487 29.34 -5.27 0.36
CA GLN A 487 29.60 -4.90 -1.05
C GLN A 487 28.59 -3.89 -1.60
N MET A 488 27.50 -3.59 -0.88
CA MET A 488 26.41 -2.77 -1.39
C MET A 488 26.81 -1.29 -1.55
N PRO A 489 26.44 -0.66 -2.68
CA PRO A 489 26.54 0.78 -2.85
C PRO A 489 25.86 1.58 -1.72
N SER A 490 26.53 2.63 -1.25
CA SER A 490 26.07 3.43 -0.10
C SER A 490 24.74 4.16 -0.32
N ASN A 491 24.34 4.35 -1.58
CA ASN A 491 23.07 4.97 -1.99
C ASN A 491 21.84 4.03 -1.84
N LEU A 492 22.04 2.71 -1.75
CA LEU A 492 21.00 1.70 -1.59
C LEU A 492 20.92 1.15 -0.16
N ALA A 493 22.03 1.20 0.59
CA ALA A 493 22.07 0.82 2.00
C ALA A 493 21.26 1.79 2.85
N SER A 494 20.43 1.29 3.78
CA SER A 494 19.66 2.17 4.68
C SER A 494 20.61 3.05 5.51
N PRO A 495 20.26 4.33 5.77
CA PRO A 495 21.02 5.16 6.70
C PRO A 495 20.95 4.61 8.14
N PHE A 496 19.94 3.78 8.45
CA PHE A 496 19.72 3.16 9.74
C PHE A 496 20.46 1.81 9.84
N ARG A 497 21.81 1.86 9.77
CA ARG A 497 22.68 0.67 9.75
C ARG A 497 22.78 -0.06 11.10
N HIS A 498 22.70 0.68 12.20
CA HIS A 498 22.89 0.11 13.53
C HIS A 498 21.73 -0.83 13.93
N LYS A 499 22.05 -1.99 14.55
CA LYS A 499 21.06 -2.99 14.97
C LYS A 499 19.98 -2.43 15.91
N ALA A 500 20.30 -1.38 16.67
CA ALA A 500 19.34 -0.70 17.55
C ALA A 500 18.09 -0.21 16.80
N TRP A 501 18.20 0.22 15.54
CA TRP A 501 17.03 0.66 14.76
C TRP A 501 16.09 -0.49 14.41
N LEU A 502 16.64 -1.69 14.19
CA LEU A 502 15.84 -2.89 13.95
C LEU A 502 15.11 -3.32 15.23
N ILE A 503 15.82 -3.31 16.36
CA ILE A 503 15.22 -3.59 17.68
C ILE A 503 14.12 -2.58 17.99
N PHE A 504 14.38 -1.29 17.76
CA PHE A 504 13.39 -0.23 17.92
C PHE A 504 12.15 -0.48 17.06
N SER A 505 12.31 -0.84 15.77
CA SER A 505 11.17 -1.12 14.89
C SER A 505 10.32 -2.29 15.36
N PHE A 506 10.94 -3.38 15.84
CA PHE A 506 10.19 -4.50 16.41
C PHE A 506 9.49 -4.14 17.72
N LEU A 507 10.16 -3.44 18.63
CA LEU A 507 9.57 -2.98 19.89
C LEU A 507 8.42 -1.99 19.63
N TRP A 508 8.56 -1.11 18.65
CA TRP A 508 7.52 -0.19 18.21
C TRP A 508 6.31 -0.96 17.68
N ALA A 509 6.52 -1.94 16.79
CA ALA A 509 5.44 -2.77 16.26
C ALA A 509 4.70 -3.54 17.37
N LEU A 510 5.44 -4.17 18.29
CA LEU A 510 4.87 -4.89 19.42
C LEU A 510 4.08 -3.94 20.35
N SER A 511 4.68 -2.82 20.73
CA SER A 511 4.03 -1.84 21.62
C SER A 511 2.75 -1.28 20.98
N SER A 512 2.79 -1.01 19.69
CA SER A 512 1.64 -0.52 18.93
C SER A 512 0.47 -1.50 18.96
N VAL A 513 0.72 -2.78 18.64
CA VAL A 513 -0.32 -3.82 18.65
C VAL A 513 -0.86 -4.04 20.06
N LEU A 514 0.01 -4.03 21.08
CA LEU A 514 -0.41 -4.16 22.48
C LEU A 514 -1.30 -3.00 22.92
N ILE A 515 -0.90 -1.75 22.65
CA ILE A 515 -1.69 -0.56 23.00
C ILE A 515 -3.07 -0.62 22.34
N VAL A 516 -3.13 -0.94 21.04
CA VAL A 516 -4.39 -1.03 20.31
C VAL A 516 -5.28 -2.15 20.86
N THR A 517 -4.70 -3.32 21.13
CA THR A 517 -5.45 -4.47 21.63
C THR A 517 -5.98 -4.22 23.05
N ILE A 518 -5.15 -3.68 23.95
CA ILE A 518 -5.57 -3.31 25.31
C ILE A 518 -6.71 -2.31 25.25
N HIS A 519 -6.59 -1.29 24.39
CA HIS A 519 -7.61 -0.27 24.27
C HIS A 519 -8.93 -0.83 23.73
N HIS A 520 -8.92 -1.72 22.73
CA HIS A 520 -10.13 -2.38 22.26
C HIS A 520 -10.78 -3.25 23.36
N ILE A 521 -9.97 -3.96 24.14
CA ILE A 521 -10.45 -4.77 25.27
C ILE A 521 -11.10 -3.85 26.32
N LEU A 522 -10.43 -2.77 26.71
CA LEU A 522 -10.98 -1.81 27.68
C LEU A 522 -12.25 -1.15 27.16
N ALA A 523 -12.30 -0.75 25.89
CA ALA A 523 -13.48 -0.18 25.28
C ALA A 523 -14.69 -1.13 25.36
N HIS A 524 -14.47 -2.44 25.15
CA HIS A 524 -15.52 -3.46 25.30
C HIS A 524 -15.97 -3.67 26.75
N PHE A 525 -15.09 -3.50 27.73
CA PHE A 525 -15.44 -3.69 29.15
C PHE A 525 -16.07 -2.44 29.79
N TYR A 526 -15.83 -1.25 29.24
CA TYR A 526 -16.29 0.03 29.79
C TYR A 526 -17.39 0.71 28.95
N SER A 527 -17.82 0.11 27.84
CA SER A 527 -19.06 0.45 27.10
C SER A 527 -20.26 -0.28 27.69
#